data_AF-A0A8B6BS08-F1
#
_entry.id   AF-A0A8B6BS08-F1
#
_cell.length_a   1.000
_cell.length_b   1.000
_cell.length_c   1.000
_cell.angle_alpha   90.00
_cell.angle_beta   90.00
_cell.angle_gamma   90.00
#
_symmetry.space_group_name_H-M   'P 1'
#
loop_
_entity.id
_entity.type
_entity.pdbx_description
1 polymer ?
#
loop_
_entity_poly.entity_id
_entity_poly.type
_entity_poly.pdbx_seq_one_letter_code
_entity_poly.pdbx_strand_id
1 'polypeptide(L)'
;MKRSQIKKPFYDMKVTFSRLDEITSKTRARANRVNMLEEARLNTMQKIIEKEERFKSNILDRMLTRSDRSHKRLKGYESVLNDQYRAKEFDTLKKRGYKRPWVQSPKAARHFAQEIRIYHGGYDRRNFEKEIERKIRQVDPTRVQKILRKVLTEQSQTKSNFIADRNLETTEFYEAFKQKMNPKIRVDRHGKHITVDMRESRLQSRHSRHTTE
;
A
#
# COMPACT_ATOMS: atom_id res chain seq x y z
N MET A 1 98.67 45.07 -24.67
CA MET A 1 97.24 44.76 -24.45
C MET A 1 96.94 43.37 -25.02
N LYS A 2 96.66 42.37 -24.17
CA LYS A 2 96.14 41.07 -24.61
C LYS A 2 94.83 40.83 -23.86
N ARG A 3 93.69 40.95 -24.57
CA ARG A 3 92.38 40.59 -24.03
C ARG A 3 92.33 39.06 -23.94
N SER A 4 92.44 38.52 -22.74
CA SER A 4 92.16 37.11 -22.48
C SER A 4 90.67 36.89 -22.76
N GLN A 5 90.37 36.13 -23.80
CA GLN A 5 89.02 35.64 -24.00
C GLN A 5 88.71 34.64 -22.90
N ILE A 6 87.91 35.06 -21.93
CA ILE A 6 87.29 34.17 -20.95
C ILE A 6 86.29 33.32 -21.72
N LYS A 7 86.73 32.15 -22.20
CA LYS A 7 85.82 31.10 -22.64
C LYS A 7 85.06 30.64 -21.40
N LYS A 8 83.87 31.19 -21.18
CA LYS A 8 82.93 30.62 -20.21
C LYS A 8 82.68 29.17 -20.65
N PRO A 9 82.88 28.17 -19.79
CA PRO A 9 82.44 26.83 -20.13
C PRO A 9 80.94 26.91 -20.34
N PHE A 10 80.49 26.67 -21.57
CA PHE A 10 79.12 26.22 -21.82
C PHE A 10 79.02 24.86 -21.13
N TYR A 11 78.85 24.88 -19.81
CA TYR A 11 78.45 23.71 -19.06
C TYR A 11 77.17 23.21 -19.71
N ASP A 12 77.22 21.95 -20.08
CA ASP A 12 76.34 21.28 -21.01
C ASP A 12 74.89 21.41 -20.53
N MET A 13 74.16 22.39 -21.07
CA MET A 13 72.76 22.68 -20.67
C MET A 13 71.91 21.42 -20.70
N LYS A 14 72.21 20.50 -21.63
CA LYS A 14 71.58 19.18 -21.76
C LYS A 14 71.71 18.34 -20.48
N VAL A 15 72.85 18.37 -19.80
CA VAL A 15 73.12 17.65 -18.55
C VAL A 15 72.38 18.28 -17.36
N THR A 16 72.18 19.61 -17.37
CA THR A 16 71.38 20.27 -16.33
C THR A 16 69.87 20.06 -16.52
N PHE A 17 69.38 20.07 -17.76
CA PHE A 17 67.98 19.80 -18.06
C PHE A 17 67.61 18.33 -17.79
N SER A 18 68.47 17.37 -18.16
CA SER A 18 68.23 15.95 -17.86
C SER A 18 68.14 15.69 -16.34
N ARG A 19 68.99 16.34 -15.55
CA ARG A 19 68.95 16.25 -14.08
C ARG A 19 67.67 16.87 -13.48
N LEU A 20 67.17 17.96 -14.06
CA LEU A 20 65.89 18.55 -13.64
C LEU A 20 64.70 17.65 -14.02
N ASP A 21 64.74 17.01 -15.19
CA ASP A 21 63.72 16.04 -15.62
C ASP A 21 63.69 14.79 -14.71
N GLU A 22 64.85 14.33 -14.24
CA GLU A 22 64.93 13.27 -13.24
C GLU A 22 64.33 13.68 -11.88
N ILE A 23 64.58 14.90 -11.43
CA ILE A 23 64.04 15.41 -10.16
C ILE A 23 62.52 15.58 -10.25
N THR A 24 62.02 16.12 -11.36
CA THR A 24 60.59 16.32 -11.57
C THR A 24 59.85 14.99 -11.72
N SER A 25 60.41 14.02 -12.45
CA SER A 25 59.84 12.67 -12.56
C SER A 25 59.81 11.94 -11.21
N LYS A 26 60.88 12.02 -10.40
CA LYS A 26 60.91 11.47 -9.03
C LYS A 26 59.88 12.14 -8.12
N THR A 27 59.72 13.46 -8.22
CA THR A 27 58.72 14.22 -7.44
C THR A 27 57.29 13.83 -7.83
N ARG A 28 57.01 13.70 -9.15
CA ARG A 28 55.71 13.21 -9.65
C ARG A 28 55.43 11.79 -9.20
N ALA A 29 56.41 10.90 -9.28
CA ALA A 29 56.26 9.52 -8.81
C ALA A 29 55.96 9.45 -7.31
N ARG A 30 56.58 10.31 -6.49
CA ARG A 30 56.29 10.42 -5.06
C ARG A 30 54.87 10.95 -4.81
N ALA A 31 54.45 11.99 -5.52
CA ALA A 31 53.10 12.54 -5.42
C ALA A 31 52.04 11.50 -5.81
N ASN A 32 52.25 10.74 -6.90
CA ASN A 32 51.34 9.68 -7.30
C ASN A 32 51.23 8.57 -6.25
N ARG A 33 52.33 8.18 -5.60
CA ARG A 33 52.29 7.21 -4.49
C ARG A 33 51.46 7.72 -3.31
N VAL A 34 51.61 8.99 -2.95
CA VAL A 34 50.81 9.61 -1.88
C VAL A 34 49.33 9.64 -2.27
N ASN A 35 49.00 10.05 -3.50
CA ASN A 35 47.62 10.06 -3.99
C ASN A 35 47.00 8.66 -3.95
N MET A 36 47.71 7.61 -4.38
CA MET A 36 47.19 6.24 -4.31
C MET A 36 46.93 5.78 -2.87
N LEU A 37 47.77 6.17 -1.91
CA LEU A 37 47.57 5.85 -0.50
C LEU A 37 46.35 6.59 0.08
N GLU A 38 46.19 7.86 -0.26
CA GLU A 38 45.03 8.64 0.16
C GLU A 38 43.74 8.14 -0.50
N GLU A 39 43.77 7.78 -1.79
CA GLU A 39 42.65 7.13 -2.46
C GLU A 39 42.24 5.81 -1.79
N ALA A 40 43.22 4.97 -1.42
CA ALA A 40 42.95 3.75 -0.68
C ALA A 40 42.29 4.02 0.68
N ARG A 41 42.75 5.07 1.39
CA ARG A 41 42.17 5.51 2.67
C ARG A 41 40.75 6.06 2.51
N LEU A 42 40.51 6.88 1.48
CA LEU A 42 39.18 7.41 1.19
C LEU A 42 38.21 6.28 0.84
N ASN A 43 38.66 5.29 0.05
CA ASN A 43 37.87 4.12 -0.28
C ASN A 43 37.49 3.28 0.95
N THR A 44 38.39 3.13 1.94
CA THR A 44 38.06 2.43 3.18
C THR A 44 37.08 3.23 4.04
N MET A 45 37.26 4.55 4.15
CA MET A 45 36.33 5.42 4.86
C MET A 45 34.94 5.40 4.22
N GLN A 46 34.85 5.47 2.89
CA GLN A 46 33.58 5.39 2.17
C GLN A 46 32.86 4.06 2.46
N LYS A 47 33.57 2.93 2.44
CA LYS A 47 32.98 1.62 2.79
C LYS A 47 32.41 1.58 4.21
N ILE A 48 33.08 2.24 5.16
CA ILE A 48 32.60 2.33 6.55
C ILE A 48 31.32 3.18 6.61
N ILE A 49 31.31 4.34 5.95
CA ILE A 49 30.15 5.23 5.90
C ILE A 49 28.95 4.50 5.28
N GLU A 50 29.12 3.85 4.11
CA GLU A 50 28.06 3.10 3.46
C GLU A 50 27.51 1.98 4.36
N LYS A 51 28.38 1.30 5.10
CA LYS A 51 27.96 0.25 6.06
C LYS A 51 27.13 0.83 7.20
N GLU A 52 27.52 1.97 7.74
CA GLU A 52 26.76 2.67 8.77
C GLU A 52 25.41 3.18 8.25
N GLU A 53 25.38 3.75 7.05
CA GLU A 53 24.15 4.23 6.42
C GLU A 53 23.15 3.10 6.24
N ARG A 54 23.60 1.94 5.73
CA ARG A 54 22.76 0.74 5.61
C ARG A 54 22.26 0.23 6.96
N PHE A 55 23.08 0.33 8.00
CA PHE A 55 22.67 -0.07 9.34
C PHE A 55 21.60 0.87 9.90
N LYS A 56 21.81 2.20 9.78
CA LYS A 56 20.88 3.23 10.21
C LYS A 56 19.55 3.13 9.44
N SER A 57 19.60 2.96 8.12
CA SER A 57 18.39 2.80 7.29
C SER A 57 17.58 1.58 7.72
N ASN A 58 18.23 0.42 7.94
CA ASN A 58 17.56 -0.79 8.40
C ASN A 58 16.87 -0.60 9.76
N ILE A 59 17.47 0.16 10.68
CA ILE A 59 16.85 0.47 11.98
C ILE A 59 15.64 1.38 11.77
N LEU A 60 15.79 2.45 10.98
CA LEU A 60 14.72 3.39 10.69
C LEU A 60 13.54 2.70 10.02
N ASP A 61 13.78 1.83 9.04
CA ASP A 61 12.74 1.05 8.37
C ASP A 61 11.99 0.13 9.35
N ARG A 62 12.70 -0.51 10.28
CA ARG A 62 12.07 -1.31 11.35
C ARG A 62 11.21 -0.45 12.28
N MET A 63 11.67 0.76 12.63
CA MET A 63 10.91 1.68 13.46
C MET A 63 9.67 2.21 12.74
N LEU A 64 9.81 2.62 11.48
CA LEU A 64 8.72 3.09 10.62
C LEU A 64 7.67 1.98 10.43
N THR A 65 8.09 0.77 10.06
CA THR A 65 7.16 -0.36 9.88
C THR A 65 6.43 -0.72 11.18
N ARG A 66 7.08 -0.64 12.34
CA ARG A 66 6.44 -0.84 13.64
C ARG A 66 5.42 0.27 13.95
N SER A 67 5.80 1.52 13.70
CA SER A 67 4.94 2.69 13.89
C SER A 67 3.71 2.61 13.00
N ASP A 68 3.89 2.34 11.71
CA ASP A 68 2.81 2.19 10.74
C ASP A 68 1.84 1.07 11.11
N ARG A 69 2.35 -0.08 11.56
CA ARG A 69 1.52 -1.19 12.05
C ARG A 69 0.71 -0.76 13.28
N SER A 70 1.33 -0.03 14.21
CA SER A 70 0.65 0.50 15.40
C SER A 70 -0.45 1.48 15.01
N HIS A 71 -0.15 2.43 14.12
CA HIS A 71 -1.09 3.43 13.63
C HIS A 71 -2.28 2.81 12.91
N LYS A 72 -2.03 1.83 12.01
CA LYS A 72 -3.09 1.07 11.33
C LYS A 72 -3.99 0.34 12.33
N ARG A 73 -3.43 -0.25 13.38
CA ARG A 73 -4.20 -0.90 14.45
C ARG A 73 -5.04 0.09 15.25
N LEU A 74 -4.51 1.27 15.57
CA LEU A 74 -5.25 2.32 16.27
C LEU A 74 -6.40 2.87 15.43
N LYS A 75 -6.15 3.19 14.16
CA LYS A 75 -7.20 3.59 13.21
C LYS A 75 -8.26 2.51 13.03
N GLY A 76 -7.84 1.25 12.93
CA GLY A 76 -8.77 0.12 12.87
C GLY A 76 -9.63 0.02 14.13
N TYR A 77 -9.02 0.19 15.31
CA TYR A 77 -9.74 0.21 16.58
C TYR A 77 -10.76 1.33 16.68
N GLU A 78 -10.37 2.55 16.30
CA GLU A 78 -11.25 3.72 16.24
C GLU A 78 -12.45 3.46 15.31
N SER A 79 -12.24 2.90 14.11
CA SER A 79 -13.33 2.53 13.20
C SER A 79 -14.27 1.47 13.80
N VAL A 80 -13.73 0.48 14.51
CA VAL A 80 -14.54 -0.57 15.15
C VAL A 80 -15.46 0.03 16.23
N LEU A 81 -14.93 0.91 17.08
CA LEU A 81 -15.69 1.56 18.14
C LEU A 81 -16.77 2.50 17.59
N ASN A 82 -16.42 3.30 16.57
CA ASN A 82 -17.32 4.33 16.05
C ASN A 82 -18.50 3.75 15.25
N ASP A 83 -18.27 2.67 14.49
CA ASP A 83 -19.23 2.17 13.50
C ASP A 83 -20.15 1.04 14.02
N GLN A 84 -19.65 0.14 14.88
CA GLN A 84 -20.28 -1.18 15.08
C GLN A 84 -20.49 -1.58 16.54
N TYR A 85 -19.74 -1.01 17.47
CA TYR A 85 -19.73 -1.47 18.86
C TYR A 85 -19.84 -0.32 19.86
N ARG A 86 -20.75 0.61 19.61
CA ARG A 86 -21.12 1.60 20.63
C ARG A 86 -21.85 0.89 21.76
N ALA A 87 -21.55 1.22 23.02
CA ALA A 87 -22.19 0.59 24.19
C ALA A 87 -23.73 0.63 24.13
N LYS A 88 -24.27 1.71 23.56
CA LYS A 88 -25.71 1.93 23.39
C LYS A 88 -26.35 1.02 22.35
N GLU A 89 -25.58 0.34 21.52
CA GLU A 89 -26.06 -0.50 20.41
C GLU A 89 -26.04 -2.00 20.76
N PHE A 90 -25.61 -2.38 21.97
CA PHE A 90 -25.48 -3.79 22.33
C PHE A 90 -26.83 -4.49 22.48
N ASP A 91 -27.08 -5.45 21.61
CA ASP A 91 -28.33 -6.22 21.61
C ASP A 91 -28.36 -7.23 22.75
N THR A 92 -27.19 -7.78 23.11
CA THR A 92 -27.02 -8.68 24.27
C THR A 92 -27.41 -8.03 25.59
N LEU A 93 -27.23 -6.71 25.72
CA LEU A 93 -27.60 -5.93 26.90
C LEU A 93 -29.08 -5.53 26.91
N LYS A 94 -29.68 -5.30 25.73
CA LYS A 94 -31.05 -4.77 25.60
C LYS A 94 -32.14 -5.82 25.73
N LYS A 95 -31.92 -7.05 25.26
CA LYS A 95 -32.97 -8.07 25.14
C LYS A 95 -32.62 -9.34 25.91
N ARG A 96 -33.10 -9.48 27.16
CA ARG A 96 -33.24 -10.73 27.97
C ARG A 96 -32.16 -11.84 27.78
N GLY A 97 -30.93 -11.51 27.41
CA GLY A 97 -29.86 -12.48 27.10
C GLY A 97 -29.84 -13.01 25.66
N TYR A 98 -28.67 -13.52 25.26
CA TYR A 98 -28.41 -14.08 23.93
C TYR A 98 -29.39 -15.19 23.55
N LYS A 99 -29.96 -15.13 22.34
CA LYS A 99 -30.81 -16.17 21.76
C LYS A 99 -30.22 -16.66 20.44
N ARG A 100 -29.92 -17.96 20.36
CA ARG A 100 -29.30 -18.63 19.18
C ARG A 100 -29.99 -18.36 17.83
N PRO A 101 -31.33 -18.20 17.71
CA PRO A 101 -32.01 -17.90 16.44
C PRO A 101 -31.67 -16.54 15.80
N TRP A 102 -31.00 -15.65 16.54
CA TRP A 102 -30.73 -14.27 16.11
C TRP A 102 -29.44 -14.18 15.28
N VAL A 103 -28.68 -15.27 15.24
CA VAL A 103 -27.44 -15.40 14.47
C VAL A 103 -27.76 -15.93 13.07
N GLN A 104 -28.36 -15.07 12.23
CA GLN A 104 -28.74 -15.46 10.86
C GLN A 104 -27.61 -15.29 9.85
N SER A 105 -26.61 -14.46 10.16
CA SER A 105 -25.46 -14.21 9.28
C SER A 105 -24.14 -14.37 10.01
N PRO A 106 -23.05 -14.73 9.30
CA PRO A 106 -21.71 -14.72 9.89
C PRO A 106 -21.31 -13.37 10.47
N LYS A 107 -21.87 -12.26 9.97
CA LYS A 107 -21.65 -10.91 10.51
C LYS A 107 -22.31 -10.75 11.88
N ALA A 108 -23.58 -11.14 11.99
CA ALA A 108 -24.30 -11.13 13.26
C ALA A 108 -23.61 -12.03 14.30
N ALA A 109 -23.16 -13.23 13.91
CA ALA A 109 -22.44 -14.15 14.78
C ALA A 109 -21.21 -13.51 15.43
N ARG A 110 -20.41 -12.80 14.61
CA ARG A 110 -19.21 -12.10 15.08
C ARG A 110 -19.56 -10.95 16.00
N HIS A 111 -20.59 -10.19 15.65
CA HIS A 111 -21.06 -9.06 16.44
C HIS A 111 -21.47 -9.51 17.84
N PHE A 112 -22.32 -10.53 17.94
CA PHE A 112 -22.71 -11.13 19.23
C PHE A 112 -21.51 -11.66 20.04
N ALA A 113 -20.60 -12.42 19.40
CA ALA A 113 -19.42 -12.94 20.09
C ALA A 113 -18.53 -11.81 20.65
N GLN A 114 -18.45 -10.71 19.91
CA GLN A 114 -17.69 -9.54 20.30
C GLN A 114 -18.38 -8.76 21.42
N GLU A 115 -19.70 -8.59 21.36
CA GLU A 115 -20.49 -8.00 22.45
C GLU A 115 -20.31 -8.75 23.77
N ILE A 116 -20.44 -10.08 23.75
CA ILE A 116 -20.26 -10.92 24.95
C ILE A 116 -18.86 -10.70 25.54
N ARG A 117 -17.83 -10.65 24.68
CA ARG A 117 -16.46 -10.40 25.12
C ARG A 117 -16.28 -9.03 25.74
N ILE A 118 -16.89 -7.99 25.17
CA ILE A 118 -16.84 -6.64 25.72
C ILE A 118 -17.62 -6.55 27.03
N TYR A 119 -18.76 -7.23 27.13
CA TYR A 119 -19.57 -7.25 28.34
C TYR A 119 -18.78 -7.80 29.53
N HIS A 120 -18.04 -8.90 29.33
CA HIS A 120 -17.26 -9.52 30.40
C HIS A 120 -15.85 -8.94 30.58
N GLY A 121 -15.23 -8.44 29.51
CA GLY A 121 -13.82 -8.03 29.48
C GLY A 121 -13.57 -6.54 29.25
N GLY A 122 -14.63 -5.73 29.14
CA GLY A 122 -14.55 -4.29 28.88
C GLY A 122 -14.04 -3.92 27.48
N TYR A 123 -13.80 -2.62 27.30
CA TYR A 123 -13.32 -2.02 26.04
C TYR A 123 -11.78 -2.08 25.92
N ASP A 124 -11.18 -3.23 26.19
CA ASP A 124 -9.76 -3.43 25.90
C ASP A 124 -9.54 -3.72 24.41
N ARG A 125 -8.52 -3.10 23.82
CA ARG A 125 -8.10 -3.31 22.43
C ARG A 125 -7.87 -4.79 22.11
N ARG A 126 -7.38 -5.57 23.09
CA ARG A 126 -7.16 -7.02 22.95
C ARG A 126 -8.45 -7.76 22.59
N ASN A 127 -9.58 -7.32 23.14
CA ASN A 127 -10.87 -7.93 22.85
C ASN A 127 -11.25 -7.76 21.37
N PHE A 128 -10.87 -6.66 20.75
CA PHE A 128 -11.20 -6.29 19.38
C PHE A 128 -10.17 -6.72 18.33
N GLU A 129 -9.08 -7.38 18.70
CA GLU A 129 -7.96 -7.66 17.79
C GLU A 129 -8.40 -8.30 16.47
N LYS A 130 -9.31 -9.28 16.53
CA LYS A 130 -9.86 -9.94 15.34
C LYS A 130 -10.67 -9.01 14.44
N GLU A 131 -11.41 -8.07 15.02
CA GLU A 131 -12.24 -7.14 14.26
C GLU A 131 -11.41 -5.98 13.70
N ILE A 132 -10.40 -5.52 14.43
CA ILE A 132 -9.38 -4.57 13.97
C ILE A 132 -8.67 -5.15 12.76
N GLU A 133 -8.20 -6.41 12.82
CA GLU A 133 -7.55 -7.05 11.68
C GLU A 133 -8.48 -7.17 10.47
N ARG A 134 -9.77 -7.46 10.68
CA ARG A 134 -10.75 -7.51 9.59
C ARG A 134 -10.92 -6.15 8.93
N LYS A 135 -11.03 -5.08 9.72
CA LYS A 135 -11.15 -3.70 9.22
C LYS A 135 -9.90 -3.27 8.45
N ILE A 136 -8.70 -3.54 8.98
CA ILE A 136 -7.44 -3.30 8.26
C ILE A 136 -7.47 -4.03 6.91
N ARG A 137 -7.81 -5.32 6.91
CA ARG A 137 -7.87 -6.13 5.67
C ARG A 137 -8.94 -5.66 4.69
N GLN A 138 -9.99 -4.99 5.13
CA GLN A 138 -11.03 -4.42 4.25
C GLN A 138 -10.51 -3.19 3.51
N VAL A 139 -9.64 -2.41 4.14
CA VAL A 139 -9.04 -1.19 3.56
C VAL A 139 -7.80 -1.52 2.73
N ASP A 140 -7.20 -2.71 2.90
CA ASP A 140 -6.02 -3.12 2.14
C ASP A 140 -6.24 -3.05 0.61
N PRO A 141 -5.48 -2.21 -0.11
CA PRO A 141 -5.73 -1.93 -1.52
C PRO A 141 -5.56 -3.17 -2.40
N THR A 142 -4.62 -4.05 -2.05
CA THR A 142 -4.39 -5.32 -2.76
C THR A 142 -5.60 -6.24 -2.70
N ARG A 143 -6.29 -6.28 -1.55
CA ARG A 143 -7.52 -7.07 -1.40
C ARG A 143 -8.67 -6.42 -2.17
N VAL A 144 -8.81 -5.11 -2.07
CA VAL A 144 -9.83 -4.35 -2.82
C VAL A 144 -9.67 -4.56 -4.32
N GLN A 145 -8.45 -4.48 -4.85
CA GLN A 145 -8.15 -4.76 -6.25
C GLN A 145 -8.49 -6.20 -6.65
N LYS A 146 -8.17 -7.19 -5.82
CA LYS A 146 -8.53 -8.60 -6.09
C LYS A 146 -10.05 -8.79 -6.16
N ILE A 147 -10.79 -8.19 -5.23
CA ILE A 147 -12.26 -8.25 -5.21
C ILE A 147 -12.82 -7.55 -6.45
N LEU A 148 -12.31 -6.35 -6.77
CA LEU A 148 -12.73 -5.60 -7.96
C LEU A 148 -12.50 -6.40 -9.24
N ARG A 149 -11.31 -7.02 -9.39
CA ARG A 149 -11.00 -7.87 -10.53
C ARG A 149 -11.97 -9.04 -10.65
N LYS A 150 -12.26 -9.73 -9.54
CA LYS A 150 -13.22 -10.83 -9.50
C LYS A 150 -14.61 -10.38 -9.95
N VAL A 151 -15.10 -9.27 -9.41
CA VAL A 151 -16.41 -8.70 -9.79
C VAL A 151 -16.44 -8.35 -11.28
N LEU A 152 -15.40 -7.71 -11.80
CA LEU A 152 -15.31 -7.38 -13.23
C LEU A 152 -15.25 -8.62 -14.11
N THR A 153 -14.55 -9.68 -13.71
CA THR A 153 -14.52 -10.94 -14.46
C THR A 153 -15.85 -11.67 -14.45
N GLU A 154 -16.59 -11.65 -13.34
CA GLU A 154 -17.93 -12.23 -13.26
C GLU A 154 -18.91 -11.43 -14.14
N GLN A 155 -18.81 -10.10 -14.11
CA GLN A 155 -19.59 -9.22 -14.98
C GLN A 155 -19.23 -9.39 -16.46
N SER A 156 -17.97 -9.64 -16.80
CA SER A 156 -17.57 -9.89 -18.18
C SER A 156 -18.05 -11.27 -18.64
N GLN A 157 -17.91 -12.32 -17.83
CA GLN A 157 -18.37 -13.68 -18.16
C GLN A 157 -19.90 -13.74 -18.34
N THR A 158 -20.66 -13.07 -17.48
CA THR A 158 -22.12 -12.99 -17.62
C THR A 158 -22.56 -12.23 -18.87
N LYS A 159 -21.74 -11.31 -19.39
CA LYS A 159 -21.96 -10.60 -20.65
C LYS A 159 -21.44 -11.35 -21.87
N SER A 160 -20.30 -12.05 -21.77
CA SER A 160 -19.64 -12.76 -22.88
C SER A 160 -20.20 -14.16 -23.13
N ASN A 161 -20.67 -14.85 -22.10
CA ASN A 161 -21.30 -16.17 -22.24
C ASN A 161 -22.74 -16.09 -22.77
N PHE A 162 -23.16 -14.92 -23.25
CA PHE A 162 -24.37 -14.81 -24.07
C PHE A 162 -24.03 -15.27 -25.49
N ILE A 163 -24.02 -16.59 -25.68
CA ILE A 163 -24.21 -17.16 -27.00
C ILE A 163 -25.71 -17.04 -27.25
N ALA A 164 -26.12 -16.04 -28.02
CA ALA A 164 -27.46 -16.04 -28.54
C ALA A 164 -27.56 -17.24 -29.47
N ASP A 165 -28.43 -18.19 -29.15
CA ASP A 165 -28.69 -19.34 -30.02
C ASP A 165 -29.13 -18.80 -31.38
N ARG A 166 -28.25 -18.92 -32.38
CA ARG A 166 -28.49 -18.42 -33.74
C ARG A 166 -29.54 -19.23 -34.48
N ASN A 167 -30.01 -20.31 -33.87
CA ASN A 167 -31.01 -21.23 -34.39
C ASN A 167 -32.42 -20.96 -33.83
N LEU A 168 -32.60 -19.97 -32.95
CA LEU A 168 -33.94 -19.54 -32.54
C LEU A 168 -34.67 -18.85 -33.68
N GLU A 169 -36.00 -19.01 -33.74
CA GLU A 169 -36.83 -18.20 -34.62
C GLU A 169 -36.62 -16.70 -34.30
N THR A 170 -36.58 -15.88 -35.35
CA THR A 170 -36.20 -14.47 -35.27
C THR A 170 -37.01 -13.68 -34.24
N THR A 171 -38.28 -14.01 -34.06
CA THR A 171 -39.20 -13.41 -33.08
C THR A 171 -38.76 -13.65 -31.64
N GLU A 172 -38.51 -14.92 -31.26
CA GLU A 172 -38.09 -15.32 -29.92
C GLU A 172 -36.70 -14.76 -29.57
N PHE A 173 -35.81 -14.69 -30.56
CA PHE A 173 -34.50 -14.05 -30.43
C PHE A 173 -34.63 -12.56 -30.07
N TYR A 174 -35.48 -11.82 -30.78
CA TYR A 174 -35.69 -10.39 -30.53
C TYR A 174 -36.35 -10.12 -29.18
N GLU A 175 -37.25 -10.99 -28.72
CA GLU A 175 -37.87 -10.87 -27.40
C GLU A 175 -36.85 -11.12 -26.27
N ALA A 176 -36.06 -12.18 -26.37
CA ALA A 176 -34.99 -12.49 -25.42
C ALA A 176 -33.93 -11.36 -25.37
N PHE A 177 -33.61 -10.75 -26.53
CA PHE A 177 -32.70 -9.62 -26.62
C PHE A 177 -33.28 -8.35 -25.96
N LYS A 178 -34.57 -8.04 -26.19
CA LYS A 178 -35.28 -6.89 -25.60
C LYS A 178 -35.42 -6.99 -24.08
N GLN A 179 -35.76 -8.17 -23.55
CA GLN A 179 -35.89 -8.40 -22.10
C GLN A 179 -34.59 -8.16 -21.32
N LYS A 180 -33.44 -8.35 -21.96
CA LYS A 180 -32.12 -8.18 -21.31
C LYS A 180 -31.54 -6.77 -21.48
N MET A 181 -31.86 -6.08 -22.58
CA MET A 181 -31.47 -4.67 -22.78
C MET A 181 -32.30 -3.69 -21.91
N ASN A 182 -33.49 -4.09 -21.48
CA ASN A 182 -34.31 -3.37 -20.51
C ASN A 182 -34.47 -4.21 -19.23
N PRO A 183 -33.56 -4.12 -18.24
CA PRO A 183 -33.74 -4.80 -16.97
C PRO A 183 -34.79 -4.04 -16.14
N LYS A 184 -36.07 -4.24 -16.44
CA LYS A 184 -37.15 -3.88 -15.53
C LYS A 184 -37.96 -5.12 -15.20
N ILE A 185 -38.09 -5.33 -13.89
CA ILE A 185 -39.04 -6.20 -13.19
C ILE A 185 -38.53 -7.62 -12.93
N ARG A 186 -37.99 -7.83 -11.73
CA ARG A 186 -38.15 -9.12 -11.03
C ARG A 186 -39.44 -9.03 -10.21
N VAL A 187 -40.26 -10.06 -10.30
CA VAL A 187 -41.49 -10.22 -9.53
C VAL A 187 -41.15 -11.10 -8.32
N ASP A 188 -41.40 -10.62 -7.12
CA ASP A 188 -41.33 -11.46 -5.92
C ASP A 188 -42.49 -12.48 -5.90
N ARG A 189 -42.38 -13.54 -5.09
CA ARG A 189 -43.37 -14.64 -4.96
C ARG A 189 -44.81 -14.20 -4.56
N HIS A 190 -45.04 -12.90 -4.37
CA HIS A 190 -46.32 -12.29 -4.01
C HIS A 190 -46.80 -11.21 -5.00
N GLY A 191 -46.26 -11.17 -6.22
CA GLY A 191 -46.86 -10.39 -7.32
C GLY A 191 -46.75 -8.86 -7.21
N LYS A 192 -45.86 -8.31 -6.37
CA LYS A 192 -45.62 -6.85 -6.32
C LYS A 192 -44.37 -6.46 -7.13
N HIS A 193 -44.52 -5.42 -7.95
CA HIS A 193 -43.44 -4.84 -8.75
C HIS A 193 -42.47 -4.05 -7.87
N ILE A 194 -41.17 -4.37 -7.94
CA ILE A 194 -40.11 -3.53 -7.36
C ILE A 194 -39.29 -2.94 -8.51
N THR A 195 -39.39 -1.63 -8.68
CA THR A 195 -38.47 -0.82 -9.49
C THR A 195 -37.23 -0.52 -8.67
N VAL A 196 -36.07 -1.05 -9.08
CA VAL A 196 -34.78 -0.59 -8.56
C VAL A 196 -34.14 0.28 -9.66
N ASP A 197 -34.43 1.58 -9.63
CA ASP A 197 -33.67 2.53 -10.42
C ASP A 197 -32.26 2.68 -9.81
N MET A 198 -31.25 2.17 -10.51
CA MET A 198 -29.85 2.21 -10.08
C MET A 198 -29.23 3.62 -10.06
N ARG A 199 -30.02 4.69 -10.27
CA ARG A 199 -29.58 6.09 -10.12
C ARG A 199 -30.00 6.74 -8.80
N GLU A 200 -31.03 6.24 -8.11
CA GLU A 200 -31.54 6.91 -6.89
C GLU A 200 -30.87 6.43 -5.59
N SER A 201 -30.33 5.20 -5.58
CA SER A 201 -29.67 4.62 -4.40
C SER A 201 -28.32 5.27 -4.04
N ARG A 202 -27.77 6.13 -4.91
CA ARG A 202 -26.59 6.97 -4.59
C ARG A 202 -26.92 8.36 -4.05
N LEU A 203 -28.15 8.86 -4.26
CA LEU A 203 -28.55 10.20 -3.82
C LEU A 203 -29.33 10.18 -2.50
N GLN A 204 -30.09 9.12 -2.21
CA GLN A 204 -30.84 9.04 -0.93
C GLN A 204 -29.96 8.76 0.30
N SER A 205 -28.74 8.23 0.14
CA SER A 205 -27.79 8.07 1.25
C SER A 205 -27.14 9.40 1.69
N ARG A 206 -27.28 10.47 0.92
CA ARG A 206 -26.69 11.79 1.23
C ARG A 206 -27.68 12.81 1.78
N HIS A 207 -28.98 12.55 1.76
CA HIS A 207 -30.00 13.51 2.24
C HIS A 207 -30.73 13.08 3.51
N SER A 208 -30.53 11.87 4.03
CA SER A 208 -31.15 11.44 5.29
C SER A 208 -30.35 11.77 6.57
N ARG A 209 -29.30 12.60 6.49
CA ARG A 209 -28.52 13.03 7.67
C ARG A 209 -28.77 14.46 8.16
N HIS A 210 -29.73 15.19 7.59
CA HIS A 210 -30.01 16.57 7.98
C HIS A 210 -31.46 16.90 8.38
N THR A 211 -32.34 15.92 8.53
CA THR A 211 -33.68 16.18 9.08
C THR A 211 -34.12 15.03 9.98
N THR A 212 -33.75 15.13 11.25
CA THR A 212 -34.60 14.86 12.41
C THR A 212 -33.81 15.28 13.63
N GLU A 213 -34.41 16.18 14.39
CA GLU A 213 -34.02 16.67 15.72
C GLU A 213 -33.67 15.54 16.70
#